data_AF-A0A917K087-F1
#
_entry.id   AF-A0A917K087-F1
#
_cell.length_a   1.000
_cell.length_b   1.000
_cell.length_c   1.000
_cell.angle_alpha   90.00
_cell.angle_beta   90.00
_cell.angle_gamma   90.00
#
_symmetry.space_group_name_H-M   'P 1'
#
loop_
_entity.id
_entity.type
_entity.pdbx_description
1 polymer ?
#
loop_
_entity_poly.entity_id
_entity_poly.type
_entity_poly.pdbx_seq_one_letter_code
_entity_poly.pdbx_strand_id
1 'polypeptide(L)'
;METDWQANLAALRRRIDALDEQLIECLAQRFLVAQEIARLKWQYNMSVVQADRAQDVERRYIEAGKAHQIDPVFMARLYQLIHEETCRMQAAWMAQASQAERRQSGVRRDDHRHAAGQV
;
A
#
# COMPACT_ATOMS: atom_id res chain seq x y z
N MET A 1 -27.28 -10.79 37.74
CA MET A 1 -26.72 -9.42 37.75
C MET A 1 -25.38 -9.48 37.06
N GLU A 2 -25.20 -8.72 35.98
CA GLU A 2 -23.87 -8.51 35.41
C GLU A 2 -23.01 -7.85 36.50
N THR A 3 -21.84 -8.43 36.78
CA THR A 3 -20.96 -7.90 37.84
C THR A 3 -20.21 -6.68 37.29
N ASP A 4 -19.97 -5.66 38.11
CA ASP A 4 -19.40 -4.37 37.67
C ASP A 4 -18.11 -4.52 36.83
N TRP A 5 -17.30 -5.55 37.10
CA TRP A 5 -16.09 -5.83 36.33
C TRP A 5 -16.38 -6.34 34.90
N GLN A 6 -17.48 -7.07 34.67
CA GLN A 6 -17.90 -7.55 33.35
C GLN A 6 -18.30 -6.37 32.46
N ALA A 7 -19.09 -5.44 33.00
CA ALA A 7 -19.49 -4.23 32.31
C ALA A 7 -18.28 -3.34 31.97
N ASN A 8 -17.33 -3.19 32.90
CA ASN A 8 -16.09 -2.45 32.68
C ASN A 8 -15.21 -3.10 31.60
N LEU A 9 -15.05 -4.43 31.63
CA LEU A 9 -14.31 -5.16 30.60
C LEU A 9 -14.95 -5.00 29.21
N ALA A 10 -16.27 -5.08 29.12
CA ALA A 10 -17.00 -4.87 27.86
C ALA A 10 -16.79 -3.44 27.32
N ALA A 11 -16.79 -2.43 28.18
CA ALA A 11 -16.53 -1.05 27.80
C ALA A 11 -15.10 -0.86 27.25
N LEU A 12 -14.10 -1.47 27.90
CA LEU A 12 -12.71 -1.42 27.44
C LEU A 12 -12.52 -2.09 26.09
N ARG A 13 -13.18 -3.25 25.85
CA ARG A 13 -13.12 -3.93 24.56
C ARG A 13 -13.73 -3.11 23.43
N ARG A 14 -14.90 -2.48 23.65
CA ARG A 14 -15.49 -1.56 22.66
C ARG A 14 -14.56 -0.41 22.31
N ARG A 15 -13.76 0.07 23.28
CA ARG A 15 -12.76 1.10 23.01
C ARG A 15 -11.60 0.57 22.14
N ILE A 16 -11.19 -0.68 22.32
CA ILE A 16 -10.21 -1.33 21.44
C ILE A 16 -10.80 -1.49 20.03
N ASP A 17 -12.03 -1.99 19.91
CA ASP A 17 -12.68 -2.19 18.61
C ASP A 17 -12.73 -0.87 17.80
N ALA A 18 -13.06 0.25 18.45
CA ALA A 18 -13.07 1.57 17.82
C ALA A 18 -11.67 2.09 17.43
N LEU A 19 -10.62 1.70 18.16
CA LEU A 19 -9.23 2.01 17.78
C LEU A 19 -8.79 1.15 16.60
N ASP A 20 -9.17 -0.12 16.58
CA ASP A 20 -8.86 -1.04 15.49
C ASP A 20 -9.52 -0.62 14.18
N GLU A 21 -10.75 -0.11 14.22
CA GLU A 21 -11.40 0.49 13.06
C GLU A 21 -10.60 1.68 12.50
N GLN A 22 -10.13 2.59 13.37
CA GLN A 22 -9.27 3.72 12.97
C GLN A 22 -7.93 3.26 12.39
N LEU A 23 -7.34 2.18 12.91
CA LEU A 23 -6.11 1.60 12.36
C LEU A 23 -6.33 1.06 10.95
N ILE A 24 -7.46 0.39 10.71
CA ILE A 24 -7.82 -0.14 9.38
C ILE A 24 -8.04 1.01 8.39
N GLU A 25 -8.78 2.05 8.78
CA GLU A 25 -8.99 3.23 7.94
C GLU A 25 -7.67 3.93 7.57
N CYS A 26 -6.77 4.10 8.54
CA CYS A 26 -5.46 4.68 8.34
C CYS A 26 -4.61 3.85 7.35
N LEU A 27 -4.62 2.52 7.49
CA LEU A 27 -3.94 1.63 6.55
C LEU A 27 -4.55 1.71 5.14
N ALA A 28 -5.88 1.75 5.02
CA ALA A 28 -6.55 1.90 3.74
C ALA A 28 -6.13 3.19 3.03
N GLN A 29 -6.16 4.33 3.73
CA GLN A 29 -5.69 5.61 3.20
C GLN A 29 -4.22 5.56 2.80
N ARG A 30 -3.35 4.98 3.65
CA ARG A 30 -1.93 4.80 3.35
C ARG A 30 -1.70 4.00 2.05
N PHE A 31 -2.50 2.96 1.81
CA PHE A 31 -2.38 2.13 0.60
C PHE A 31 -2.93 2.80 -0.66
N LEU A 32 -3.89 3.71 -0.55
CA LEU A 32 -4.29 4.56 -1.68
C LEU A 32 -3.12 5.45 -2.12
N VAL A 33 -2.45 6.12 -1.18
CA VAL A 33 -1.25 6.92 -1.46
C VAL A 33 -0.14 6.07 -2.05
N ALA A 34 0.05 4.84 -1.57
CA ALA A 34 1.02 3.91 -2.14
C ALA A 34 0.76 3.57 -3.62
N GLN A 35 -0.50 3.49 -4.05
CA GLN A 35 -0.87 3.28 -5.46
C GLN A 35 -0.57 4.51 -6.31
N GLU A 36 -0.81 5.72 -5.79
CA GLU A 36 -0.41 6.96 -6.47
C GLU A 36 1.11 7.00 -6.69
N ILE A 37 1.89 6.59 -5.68
CA ILE A 37 3.35 6.44 -5.80
C ILE A 37 3.70 5.38 -6.87
N ALA A 38 2.96 4.27 -6.95
CA ALA A 38 3.17 3.26 -7.99
C ALA A 38 3.00 3.85 -9.39
N ARG A 39 1.94 4.64 -9.59
CA ARG A 39 1.66 5.33 -10.85
C ARG A 39 2.80 6.25 -11.23
N LEU A 40 3.27 7.07 -10.30
CA LEU A 40 4.36 8.00 -10.54
C LEU A 40 5.65 7.24 -10.90
N LYS A 41 6.01 6.24 -10.10
CA LYS A 41 7.20 5.41 -10.36
C LYS A 41 7.13 4.73 -11.73
N TRP A 42 5.97 4.21 -12.13
CA TRP A 42 5.78 3.60 -13.45
C TRP A 42 5.97 4.61 -14.59
N GLN A 43 5.36 5.80 -14.49
CA GLN A 43 5.48 6.86 -15.50
C GLN A 43 6.93 7.29 -15.75
N TYR A 44 7.75 7.26 -14.72
CA TYR A 44 9.17 7.62 -14.78
C TYR A 44 10.11 6.41 -14.78
N ASN A 45 9.59 5.20 -14.99
CA ASN A 45 10.36 3.96 -15.08
C ASN A 45 11.28 3.70 -13.87
N MET A 46 10.81 4.05 -12.67
CA MET A 46 11.50 3.88 -11.39
C MET A 46 11.20 2.51 -10.75
N SER A 47 12.16 2.00 -9.98
CA SER A 47 12.01 0.78 -9.18
C SER A 47 10.96 0.92 -8.06
N VAL A 48 10.23 -0.17 -7.80
CA VAL A 48 9.33 -0.31 -6.64
C VAL A 48 10.11 -0.16 -5.33
N VAL A 49 11.22 -0.88 -5.19
CA VAL A 49 12.00 -0.90 -3.94
C VAL A 49 13.08 0.19 -3.98
N GLN A 50 13.16 0.95 -2.89
CA GLN A 50 14.17 1.98 -2.65
C GLN A 50 14.71 1.78 -1.23
N ALA A 51 15.89 1.13 -1.12
CA ALA A 51 16.43 0.64 0.15
C ALA A 51 16.62 1.75 1.20
N ASP A 52 17.26 2.86 0.80
CA ASP A 52 17.52 4.00 1.70
C ASP A 52 16.22 4.55 2.30
N ARG A 53 15.21 4.74 1.45
CA ARG A 53 13.89 5.20 1.89
C ARG A 53 13.24 4.24 2.87
N ALA A 54 13.38 2.93 2.63
CA ALA A 54 12.80 1.91 3.50
C ALA A 54 13.47 1.90 4.89
N GLN A 55 14.80 1.97 4.93
CA GLN A 55 15.57 2.07 6.18
C GLN A 55 15.18 3.33 6.98
N ASP A 56 14.97 4.45 6.30
CA ASP A 56 14.55 5.70 6.95
C ASP A 56 13.13 5.64 7.51
N VAL A 57 12.18 4.95 6.84
CA VAL A 57 10.84 4.76 7.44
C VAL A 57 10.93 3.83 8.64
N GLU A 58 11.65 2.70 8.53
CA GLU A 58 11.77 1.71 9.60
C GLU A 58 12.30 2.34 10.88
N ARG A 59 13.36 3.15 10.76
CA ARG A 59 13.92 3.91 11.88
C ARG A 59 12.88 4.82 12.52
N ARG A 60 12.07 5.52 11.73
CA ARG A 60 11.01 6.40 12.26
C ARG A 60 9.90 5.63 12.98
N TYR A 61 9.52 4.44 12.50
CA TYR A 61 8.57 3.57 13.20
C TYR A 61 9.12 3.13 14.56
N ILE A 62 10.39 2.72 14.61
CA ILE A 62 11.07 2.32 15.84
C ILE A 62 11.12 3.47 16.85
N GLU A 63 11.56 4.66 16.43
CA GLU A 63 11.66 5.81 17.33
C GLU A 63 10.29 6.30 17.82
N ALA A 64 9.26 6.32 16.96
CA ALA A 64 7.89 6.62 17.38
C ALA A 64 7.38 5.60 18.40
N GLY A 65 7.66 4.31 18.17
CA GLY A 65 7.36 3.24 19.11
C GLY A 65 7.92 3.48 20.50
N LYS A 66 9.21 3.78 20.58
CA LYS A 66 9.90 4.09 21.83
C LYS A 66 9.25 5.25 22.58
N ALA A 67 8.87 6.32 21.87
CA ALA A 67 8.20 7.47 22.48
C ALA A 67 6.83 7.11 23.11
N HIS A 68 6.16 6.08 22.58
CA HIS A 68 4.90 5.55 23.10
C HIS A 68 5.05 4.31 23.99
N GLN A 69 6.27 3.97 24.41
CA GLN A 69 6.58 2.79 25.25
C GLN A 69 6.16 1.45 24.59
N ILE A 70 6.18 1.40 23.25
CA ILE A 70 5.96 0.19 22.48
C ILE A 70 7.32 -0.46 22.19
N ASP A 71 7.36 -1.79 22.27
CA ASP A 71 8.56 -2.58 21.95
C ASP A 71 9.12 -2.22 20.56
N PRO A 72 10.39 -1.77 20.47
CA PRO A 72 11.06 -1.48 19.20
C PRO A 72 11.03 -2.65 18.21
N VAL A 73 11.15 -3.89 18.70
CA VAL A 73 11.17 -5.08 17.85
C VAL A 73 9.79 -5.34 17.25
N PHE A 74 8.72 -5.12 18.01
CA PHE A 74 7.35 -5.10 17.47
C PHE A 74 7.19 -4.03 16.38
N MET A 75 7.66 -2.80 16.61
CA MET A 75 7.49 -1.71 15.64
C MET A 75 8.26 -1.93 14.34
N ALA A 76 9.46 -2.51 14.41
CA ALA A 76 10.21 -2.92 13.23
C ALA A 76 9.43 -3.96 12.41
N ARG A 77 8.91 -5.01 13.06
CA ARG A 77 8.10 -6.05 12.41
C ARG A 77 6.81 -5.50 11.81
N LEU A 78 6.12 -4.60 12.52
CA LEU A 78 4.91 -3.94 12.01
C LEU A 78 5.23 -3.13 10.75
N TYR A 79 6.32 -2.36 10.76
CA TYR A 79 6.77 -1.65 9.58
C TYR A 79 7.05 -2.59 8.40
N GLN A 80 7.77 -3.69 8.63
CA GLN A 80 8.10 -4.68 7.61
C GLN A 80 6.84 -5.25 6.94
N LEU A 81 5.85 -5.67 7.73
CA LEU A 81 4.57 -6.17 7.20
C LEU A 81 3.86 -5.14 6.31
N ILE A 82 3.78 -3.90 6.77
CA ILE A 82 3.15 -2.81 6.01
C ILE A 82 3.95 -2.50 4.73
N HIS A 83 5.28 -2.53 4.82
CA HIS A 83 6.18 -2.24 3.69
C HIS A 83 6.11 -3.32 2.61
N GLU A 84 6.13 -4.59 3.00
CA GLU A 84 5.99 -5.72 2.08
C GLU A 84 4.67 -5.68 1.32
N GLU A 85 3.57 -5.41 2.02
CA GLU A 85 2.25 -5.27 1.40
C GLU A 85 2.21 -4.09 0.42
N THR A 86 2.84 -2.97 0.80
CA THR A 86 2.99 -1.80 -0.08
C THR A 86 3.72 -2.18 -1.37
N CYS A 87 4.88 -2.84 -1.27
CA CYS A 87 5.68 -3.26 -2.42
C CYS A 87 4.90 -4.23 -3.33
N ARG A 88 4.17 -5.18 -2.73
CA ARG A 88 3.30 -6.12 -3.46
C ARG A 88 2.22 -5.39 -4.26
N MET A 89 1.52 -4.44 -3.64
CA MET A 89 0.49 -3.63 -4.31
C MET A 89 1.06 -2.79 -5.44
N GLN A 90 2.21 -2.14 -5.22
CA GLN A 90 2.87 -1.34 -6.25
C GLN A 90 3.27 -2.20 -7.44
N ALA A 91 3.90 -3.35 -7.21
CA ALA A 91 4.29 -4.28 -8.27
C ALA A 91 3.07 -4.78 -9.07
N ALA A 92 1.99 -5.15 -8.39
CA ALA A 92 0.76 -5.59 -9.03
C ALA A 92 0.15 -4.48 -9.92
N TRP A 93 0.10 -3.24 -9.41
CA TRP A 93 -0.40 -2.09 -10.16
C TRP A 93 0.43 -1.83 -11.42
N MET A 94 1.76 -1.79 -11.29
CA MET A 94 2.68 -1.54 -12.42
C MET A 94 2.59 -2.63 -13.50
N ALA A 95 2.45 -3.89 -13.09
CA ALA A 95 2.27 -5.01 -14.01
C ALA A 95 0.97 -4.85 -14.83
N GLN A 96 -0.13 -4.45 -14.18
CA GLN A 96 -1.41 -4.20 -14.85
C GLN A 96 -1.33 -3.01 -15.82
N ALA A 97 -0.72 -1.90 -15.40
CA ALA A 97 -0.52 -0.72 -16.24
C ALA A 97 0.28 -1.05 -17.51
N SER A 98 1.38 -1.79 -17.35
CA SER A 98 2.24 -2.19 -18.47
C SER A 98 1.52 -3.14 -19.45
N GLN A 99 0.66 -4.03 -18.96
CA GLN A 99 -0.15 -4.89 -19.82
C GLN A 99 -1.22 -4.10 -20.58
N ALA A 100 -1.86 -3.14 -19.94
CA ALA A 100 -2.87 -2.28 -20.56
C ALA A 100 -2.26 -1.44 -21.69
N GLU A 101 -1.08 -0.86 -21.49
CA GLU A 101 -0.36 -0.08 -22.49
C GLU A 101 0.03 -0.92 -23.72
N ARG A 102 0.51 -2.15 -23.50
CA ARG A 102 0.84 -3.09 -24.59
C ARG A 102 -0.39 -3.45 -25.43
N ARG A 103 -1.54 -3.69 -24.78
CA ARG A 103 -2.82 -3.96 -25.46
C ARG A 103 -3.24 -2.78 -26.32
N GLN A 104 -3.13 -1.55 -25.82
CA GLN A 104 -3.48 -0.34 -26.57
C GLN A 104 -2.52 -0.06 -27.74
N SER A 105 -1.23 -0.36 -27.57
CA SER A 105 -0.22 -0.17 -28.62
C SER A 105 -0.30 -1.22 -29.72
N GLY A 106 -0.75 -2.44 -29.41
CA GLY A 106 -0.95 -3.52 -30.38
C GLY A 106 -2.12 -3.30 -31.33
N VAL A 107 -3.19 -2.63 -30.88
CA VAL A 107 -4.39 -2.36 -31.70
C VAL A 107 -4.13 -1.31 -32.80
N ARG A 108 -3.10 -0.47 -32.68
CA ARG A 108 -2.84 0.64 -33.62
C ARG A 108 -2.06 0.27 -34.89
N ARG A 109 -1.62 -0.99 -35.08
CA ARG A 109 -0.78 -1.37 -36.23
C ARG A 109 -1.53 -1.94 -37.44
N ASP A 110 -2.81 -2.31 -37.30
CA ASP A 110 -3.54 -3.03 -38.35
C ASP A 110 -4.48 -2.17 -39.22
N ASP A 111 -4.68 -0.89 -38.90
CA ASP A 111 -5.64 -0.02 -39.62
C ASP A 111 -5.07 0.72 -40.85
N HIS A 112 -3.85 0.39 -41.32
CA HIS A 112 -3.21 1.09 -42.46
C HIS A 112 -2.79 0.22 -43.65
N ARG A 113 -3.37 -0.98 -43.79
CA ARG A 113 -3.39 -1.67 -45.09
C ARG A 113 -4.84 -1.78 -45.50
N HIS A 114 -5.28 -1.00 -46.49
CA HIS A 114 -6.33 -1.30 -47.50
C HIS A 114 -6.87 0.02 -48.10
N ALA A 115 -6.02 0.80 -48.78
CA ALA A 115 -6.48 1.89 -49.66
C ALA A 115 -5.38 2.35 -50.63
N ALA A 116 -4.93 1.47 -51.54
CA ALA A 116 -4.31 1.89 -52.80
C ALA A 116 -4.11 0.65 -53.70
N GLY A 117 -4.89 0.53 -54.77
CA GLY A 117 -4.70 -0.52 -55.76
C GLY A 117 -5.90 -0.82 -56.64
N GLN A 118 -6.60 0.20 -57.15
CA GLN A 118 -7.38 0.09 -58.38
C GLN A 118 -6.87 1.18 -59.32
N VAL A 119 -6.16 0.77 -60.37
CA VAL A 119 -6.23 1.17 -61.79
C VAL A 119 -5.11 0.41 -62.51
#